data_AF-A0AAD7DDB3-F1
#
_entry.id   AF-A0AAD7DDB3-F1
#
_cell.length_a   1.000
_cell.length_b   1.000
_cell.length_c   1.000
_cell.angle_alpha   90.00
_cell.angle_beta   90.00
_cell.angle_gamma   90.00
#
_symmetry.space_group_name_H-M   'P 1'
#
loop_
_entity.id
_entity.type
_entity.pdbx_description
1 polymer ?
#
loop_
_entity_poly.entity_id
_entity_poly.type
_entity_poly.pdbx_seq_one_letter_code
_entity_poly.pdbx_strand_id
1 'polypeptide(L)'
;MWVLSHPLTAIQDHILTLSKEALERLQKLVKEQMFFIVWDNLNIAFWVESQRLNSANHFDNGTTATAIPVWDPFTTGPAPLGTLPLPMKPPRTSTFAVVDWSCEDVLPSPTNAEELSRCCFWQLKHLAIKNIANLARLKAVLEECPEVDPIDIDKTDQYPLPAMHKDESSIDGTIRVYVRILRNLGITNTDLRAHGLMFDDGDLLTDSLIDKIESVRRNSDGEIEGMKASIRCFGLFHAKMAGCRLVVNEHWANGRGMESEKATPWKPSHELLKISLAVHVKDVFGIHCGQPDFDAWAATATMANVDAVAKHVHRELFSTAALNTLRARAPELRDITHENVMLLNRDALFYIEFVFAIKKGDIGRVVNVLRVWMVMMRANKTMPKYADAIFETLARIDKYDPVLKRFFLHNWLINLTGHLYGFKEVDLLQEHQNFWAKIIYNAKDVNRSWEWLSMITVCTFTLPETMRTVQKSFQIPAYGEKHTVPDMTAGIQKLADALCDEKIQEYVVNRPANDPSDSTATTPVRDLLEEGSKYADTRAAFKKFTRETRKAQNMSFVDAEDDKLDPESEEEDNSETMEEDYEAMEGDLGLDEEEAYADASSLLAIATDLISDPL
;
A
#
# COMPACT_ATOMS: atom_id res chain seq x y z
N MET A 1 22.28 -0.35 46.02
CA MET A 1 21.49 -1.17 45.09
C MET A 1 20.07 -1.23 45.64
N TRP A 2 19.27 -0.20 45.36
CA TRP A 2 17.84 -0.18 45.68
C TRP A 2 17.12 -0.81 44.50
N VAL A 3 16.78 -2.09 44.61
CA VAL A 3 15.85 -2.73 43.67
C VAL A 3 14.49 -2.14 43.99
N LEU A 4 13.98 -1.26 43.12
CA LEU A 4 12.60 -0.80 43.16
C LEU A 4 11.70 -1.99 42.81
N SER A 5 11.36 -2.81 43.80
CA SER A 5 10.34 -3.86 43.67
C SER A 5 8.96 -3.20 43.69
N HIS A 6 8.56 -2.56 42.59
CA HIS A 6 7.15 -2.21 42.42
C HIS A 6 6.36 -3.51 42.23
N PRO A 7 5.28 -3.74 42.99
CA PRO A 7 4.44 -4.90 42.75
C PRO A 7 3.84 -4.80 41.34
N LEU A 8 3.79 -5.93 40.62
CA LEU A 8 3.27 -6.02 39.25
C LEU A 8 1.89 -5.36 39.11
N THR A 9 1.05 -5.47 40.14
CA THR A 9 -0.26 -4.83 40.23
C THR A 9 -0.19 -3.30 40.16
N ALA A 10 0.78 -2.67 40.82
CA ALA A 10 0.93 -1.21 40.77
C ALA A 10 1.36 -0.74 39.38
N ILE A 11 2.16 -1.52 38.64
CA ILE A 11 2.53 -1.18 37.25
C ILE A 11 1.29 -1.28 36.36
N GLN A 12 0.50 -2.35 36.50
CA GLN A 12 -0.75 -2.52 35.77
C GLN A 12 -1.75 -1.39 36.06
N ASP A 13 -1.91 -1.00 37.33
CA ASP A 13 -2.80 0.11 37.72
C ASP A 13 -2.38 1.46 37.10
N HIS A 14 -1.07 1.73 37.00
CA HIS A 14 -0.58 2.93 36.32
C HIS A 14 -0.81 2.89 34.81
N ILE A 15 -0.58 1.75 34.15
CA ILE A 15 -0.85 1.60 32.71
C ILE A 15 -2.36 1.75 32.44
N LEU A 16 -3.22 1.20 33.29
CA LEU A 16 -4.68 1.40 33.22
C LEU A 16 -5.04 2.88 33.33
N THR A 17 -4.41 3.60 34.27
CA THR A 17 -4.63 5.04 34.45
C THR A 17 -4.20 5.82 33.20
N LEU A 18 -2.99 5.54 32.68
CA LEU A 18 -2.48 6.16 31.46
C LEU A 18 -3.36 5.89 30.24
N SER A 19 -3.81 4.65 30.08
CA SER A 19 -4.71 4.23 29.00
C SER A 19 -6.03 5.00 29.06
N LYS A 20 -6.60 5.14 30.26
CA LYS A 20 -7.81 5.90 30.49
C LYS A 20 -7.63 7.39 30.19
N GLU A 21 -6.56 8.01 30.67
CA GLU A 21 -6.26 9.43 30.42
C GLU A 21 -6.03 9.70 28.93
N ALA A 22 -5.32 8.81 28.23
CA ALA A 22 -5.10 8.90 26.80
C ALA A 22 -6.42 8.80 26.01
N LEU A 23 -7.29 7.85 26.38
CA LEU A 23 -8.61 7.72 25.77
C LEU A 23 -9.50 8.93 26.06
N GLU A 24 -9.53 9.45 27.29
CA GLU A 24 -10.27 10.66 27.66
C GLU A 24 -9.80 11.89 26.87
N ARG A 25 -8.49 12.03 26.64
CA ARG A 25 -7.92 13.08 25.79
C ARG A 25 -8.41 12.96 24.35
N LEU A 26 -8.40 11.75 23.79
CA LEU A 26 -8.90 11.50 22.44
C LEU A 26 -10.42 11.78 22.34
N GLN A 27 -11.21 11.32 23.30
CA GLN A 27 -12.65 11.58 23.38
C GLN A 27 -12.99 13.07 23.44
N LYS A 28 -12.11 13.89 24.03
CA LYS A 28 -12.24 15.35 23.98
C LYS A 28 -11.89 15.89 22.60
N LEU A 29 -10.80 15.40 22.00
CA LEU A 29 -10.30 15.86 20.70
C LEU A 29 -11.31 15.64 19.57
N VAL A 30 -11.93 14.44 19.52
CA VAL A 30 -12.95 14.11 18.50
C VAL A 30 -14.23 14.94 18.59
N LYS A 31 -14.41 15.71 19.68
CA LYS A 31 -15.51 16.67 19.86
C LYS A 31 -15.14 18.11 19.50
N GLU A 32 -13.87 18.36 19.19
CA GLU A 32 -13.35 19.69 18.84
C GLU A 32 -12.99 19.78 17.35
N GLN A 33 -12.59 18.67 16.74
CA GLN A 33 -12.15 18.60 15.35
C GLN A 33 -12.53 17.27 14.69
N MET A 34 -12.49 17.24 13.36
CA MET A 34 -12.74 16.03 12.58
C MET A 34 -11.60 15.01 12.72
N PHE A 35 -11.95 13.74 12.62
CA PHE A 35 -11.04 12.61 12.60
C PHE A 35 -11.49 11.60 11.55
N PHE A 36 -10.57 10.72 11.18
CA PHE A 36 -10.86 9.53 10.41
C PHE A 36 -10.29 8.31 11.13
N ILE A 37 -10.72 7.13 10.71
CA ILE A 37 -10.34 5.88 11.35
C ILE A 37 -9.73 4.93 10.34
N VAL A 38 -8.73 4.19 10.81
CA VAL A 38 -8.17 3.03 10.12
C VAL A 38 -8.22 1.86 11.10
N TRP A 39 -8.55 0.68 10.62
CA TRP A 39 -8.57 -0.51 11.45
C TRP A 39 -8.21 -1.74 10.62
N ASP A 40 -7.74 -2.78 11.32
CA ASP A 40 -7.34 -4.04 10.69
C ASP A 40 -7.38 -5.21 11.71
N ASN A 41 -7.46 -6.43 11.18
CA ASN A 41 -7.52 -7.66 11.93
C ASN A 41 -6.25 -7.92 12.75
N LEU A 42 -6.45 -8.27 14.02
CA LEU A 42 -5.42 -8.65 14.97
C LEU A 42 -5.57 -10.12 15.33
N ASN A 43 -4.83 -10.96 14.62
CA ASN A 43 -4.73 -12.38 14.87
C ASN A 43 -3.68 -12.69 15.94
N ILE A 44 -4.07 -13.34 17.05
CA ILE A 44 -3.17 -13.66 18.16
C ILE A 44 -3.29 -15.13 18.55
N ALA A 45 -2.14 -15.81 18.57
CA ALA A 45 -2.02 -17.12 19.20
C ALA A 45 -1.88 -16.98 20.73
N PHE A 46 -2.84 -17.54 21.47
CA PHE A 46 -2.77 -17.67 22.92
C PHE A 46 -2.20 -19.04 23.28
N TRP A 47 -0.98 -19.05 23.82
CA TRP A 47 -0.28 -20.26 24.23
C TRP A 47 -0.52 -20.50 25.72
N VAL A 48 -0.85 -21.74 26.07
CA VAL A 48 -0.97 -22.17 27.48
C VAL A 48 0.19 -23.11 27.78
N GLU A 49 0.97 -22.81 28.82
CA GLU A 49 2.17 -23.58 29.22
C GLU A 49 1.88 -25.08 29.45
N SER A 50 0.69 -25.41 29.96
CA SER A 50 0.25 -26.78 30.18
C SER A 50 -1.16 -26.99 29.65
N GLN A 51 -1.28 -27.67 28.51
CA GLN A 51 -2.58 -27.97 27.92
C GLN A 51 -3.36 -28.98 28.78
N ARG A 52 -4.62 -28.66 29.08
CA ARG A 52 -5.60 -29.48 29.78
C ARG A 52 -6.89 -29.52 28.95
N LEU A 53 -7.80 -30.43 29.29
CA LEU A 53 -9.08 -30.59 28.58
C LEU A 53 -9.91 -29.29 28.48
N ASN A 54 -9.74 -28.37 29.43
CA ASN A 54 -10.43 -27.07 29.50
C ASN A 54 -9.49 -25.87 29.28
N SER A 55 -8.23 -26.11 28.89
CA SER A 55 -7.23 -25.06 28.73
C SER A 55 -6.26 -25.49 27.64
N ALA A 56 -6.57 -25.14 26.40
CA ALA A 56 -5.78 -25.48 25.22
C ALA A 56 -5.27 -24.19 24.56
N ASN A 57 -4.22 -24.33 23.74
CA ASN A 57 -3.83 -23.26 22.84
C ASN A 57 -5.01 -22.91 21.94
N HIS A 58 -5.24 -21.63 21.75
CA HIS A 58 -6.29 -21.15 20.86
C HIS A 58 -5.78 -19.95 20.08
N PHE A 59 -6.36 -19.77 18.91
CA PHE A 59 -6.10 -18.64 18.03
C PHE A 59 -7.32 -17.76 18.09
N ASP A 60 -7.14 -16.53 18.55
CA ASP A 60 -8.22 -15.54 18.66
C ASP A 60 -8.03 -14.47 17.59
N ASN A 61 -9.14 -14.15 16.93
CA ASN A 61 -9.23 -13.08 15.96
C ASN A 61 -9.89 -11.87 16.62
N GLY A 62 -9.19 -10.73 16.61
CA GLY A 62 -9.80 -9.45 16.97
C GLY A 62 -9.38 -8.36 16.00
N THR A 63 -9.41 -7.11 16.46
CA THR A 63 -9.15 -5.94 15.63
C THR A 63 -8.41 -4.87 16.44
N THR A 64 -7.49 -4.16 15.82
CA THR A 64 -6.99 -2.88 16.34
C THR A 64 -7.42 -1.74 15.42
N ALA A 65 -7.42 -0.53 15.96
CA ALA A 65 -7.83 0.65 15.20
C ALA A 65 -7.02 1.87 15.65
N THR A 66 -6.95 2.87 14.79
CA THR A 66 -6.29 4.16 15.05
C THR A 66 -7.22 5.27 14.59
N ALA A 67 -7.36 6.30 15.43
CA ALA A 67 -8.01 7.55 15.04
C ALA A 67 -6.94 8.59 14.67
N ILE A 68 -7.16 9.29 13.56
CA ILE A 68 -6.23 10.27 12.99
C ILE A 68 -6.99 11.57 12.75
N PRO A 69 -6.52 12.74 13.23
CA PRO A 69 -7.14 14.02 12.91
C PRO A 69 -7.15 14.27 11.41
N VAL A 70 -8.27 14.79 10.88
CA VAL A 70 -8.35 15.19 9.47
C VAL A 70 -7.60 16.51 9.29
N TRP A 71 -6.66 16.54 8.35
CA TRP A 71 -5.99 17.75 7.89
C TRP A 71 -6.88 18.52 6.92
N ASP A 72 -6.99 19.83 7.13
CA ASP A 72 -7.67 20.76 6.23
C ASP A 72 -6.67 21.38 5.24
N PRO A 73 -6.71 20.98 3.96
CA PRO A 73 -5.79 21.48 2.93
C PRO A 73 -6.09 22.93 2.51
N PHE A 74 -7.17 23.54 3.00
CA PHE A 74 -7.52 24.94 2.71
C PHE A 74 -7.10 25.90 3.82
N THR A 75 -7.06 25.43 5.07
CA THR A 75 -6.65 26.25 6.23
C THR A 75 -5.30 25.87 6.81
N THR A 76 -4.69 24.77 6.33
CA THR A 76 -3.40 24.25 6.79
C THR A 76 -3.39 23.97 8.29
N GLY A 77 -4.38 23.21 8.76
CA GLY A 77 -4.55 22.86 10.17
C GLY A 77 -5.58 21.74 10.37
N PRO A 78 -5.93 21.41 11.62
CA PRO A 78 -6.98 20.43 11.89
C PRO A 78 -8.34 20.90 11.38
N ALA A 79 -9.07 20.01 10.72
CA ALA A 79 -10.37 20.32 10.14
C ALA A 79 -11.45 20.52 11.23
N PRO A 80 -12.16 21.66 11.25
CA PRO A 80 -13.27 21.88 12.17
C PRO A 80 -14.41 20.87 11.96
N LEU A 81 -15.17 20.56 13.01
CA LEU A 81 -16.37 19.72 12.89
C LEU A 81 -17.35 20.29 11.86
N GLY A 82 -17.97 19.41 11.08
CA GLY A 82 -19.00 19.77 10.11
C GLY A 82 -18.45 20.41 8.83
N THR A 83 -17.11 20.42 8.64
CA THR A 83 -16.49 20.87 7.39
C THR A 83 -16.94 20.04 6.19
N LEU A 84 -17.11 18.73 6.38
CA LEU A 84 -17.64 17.80 5.39
C LEU A 84 -19.01 17.25 5.85
N PRO A 85 -20.13 17.99 5.74
CA PRO A 85 -21.41 17.53 6.24
C PRO A 85 -21.92 16.28 5.47
N LEU A 86 -22.66 15.40 6.16
CA LEU A 86 -23.15 14.13 5.60
C LEU A 86 -23.81 14.23 4.20
N PRO A 87 -24.63 15.26 3.88
CA PRO A 87 -25.24 15.38 2.55
C PRO A 87 -24.27 15.56 1.38
N MET A 88 -22.98 15.81 1.62
CA MET A 88 -21.95 15.84 0.55
C MET A 88 -21.73 14.46 -0.09
N LYS A 89 -22.00 13.37 0.64
CA LYS A 89 -21.96 12.02 0.09
C LYS A 89 -23.34 11.68 -0.49
N PRO A 90 -23.45 11.38 -1.80
CA PRO A 90 -24.71 10.93 -2.37
C PRO A 90 -25.21 9.65 -1.66
N PRO A 91 -26.52 9.56 -1.34
CA PRO A 91 -27.05 8.35 -0.70
C PRO A 91 -26.97 7.16 -1.66
N ARG A 92 -26.62 5.99 -1.12
CA ARG A 92 -26.63 4.75 -1.91
C ARG A 92 -28.05 4.36 -2.29
N THR A 93 -28.34 4.34 -3.60
CA THR A 93 -29.67 4.00 -4.13
C THR A 93 -29.78 2.57 -4.67
N SER A 94 -28.68 1.83 -4.75
CA SER A 94 -28.62 0.49 -5.38
C SER A 94 -27.87 -0.52 -4.53
N THR A 95 -28.14 -1.81 -4.78
CA THR A 95 -27.42 -2.91 -4.12
C THR A 95 -25.97 -2.99 -4.56
N PHE A 96 -25.67 -2.66 -5.81
CA PHE A 96 -24.30 -2.60 -6.34
C PHE A 96 -23.74 -1.18 -6.25
N ALA A 97 -22.42 -1.06 -6.15
CA ALA A 97 -21.68 0.19 -6.29
C ALA A 97 -21.75 0.64 -7.76
N VAL A 98 -22.88 1.27 -8.12
CA VAL A 98 -23.07 1.82 -9.45
C VAL A 98 -22.30 3.13 -9.53
N VAL A 99 -21.38 3.21 -10.49
CA VAL A 99 -20.61 4.43 -10.73
C VAL A 99 -20.86 4.88 -12.18
N ASP A 100 -21.20 6.15 -12.36
CA ASP A 100 -21.27 6.73 -13.70
C ASP A 100 -19.85 7.06 -14.16
N TRP A 101 -19.36 6.36 -15.19
CA TRP A 101 -18.01 6.50 -15.71
C TRP A 101 -18.01 6.74 -17.22
N SER A 102 -16.90 7.25 -17.71
CA SER A 102 -16.62 7.55 -19.11
C SER A 102 -15.30 6.89 -19.55
N CYS A 103 -15.01 6.91 -20.86
CA CYS A 103 -13.73 6.41 -21.36
C CYS A 103 -12.52 7.13 -20.74
N GLU A 104 -12.68 8.38 -20.28
CA GLU A 104 -11.64 9.17 -19.63
C GLU A 104 -11.31 8.65 -18.20
N ASP A 105 -12.22 7.88 -17.59
CA ASP A 105 -12.06 7.30 -16.26
C ASP A 105 -11.41 5.90 -16.30
N VAL A 106 -11.39 5.27 -17.48
CA VAL A 106 -10.96 3.88 -17.68
C VAL A 106 -9.49 3.77 -18.10
N LEU A 107 -8.96 4.77 -18.80
CA LEU A 107 -7.57 4.79 -19.25
C LEU A 107 -6.88 6.06 -18.74
N PRO A 108 -5.56 6.03 -18.49
CA PRO A 108 -4.80 7.25 -18.21
C PRO A 108 -5.03 8.28 -19.31
N SER A 109 -5.42 9.51 -18.93
CA SER A 109 -5.57 10.60 -19.90
C SER A 109 -4.19 10.97 -20.50
N PRO A 110 -4.16 11.66 -21.66
CA PRO A 110 -2.90 12.16 -22.22
C PRO A 110 -2.11 13.03 -21.23
N THR A 111 -2.80 13.81 -20.41
CA THR A 111 -2.18 14.65 -19.37
C THR A 111 -1.57 13.79 -18.26
N ASN A 112 -2.28 12.77 -17.76
CA ASN A 112 -1.73 11.85 -16.74
C ASN A 112 -0.50 11.10 -17.28
N ALA A 113 -0.55 10.66 -18.55
CA ALA A 113 0.56 9.98 -19.20
C ALA A 113 1.78 10.89 -19.38
N GLU A 114 1.58 12.16 -19.74
CA GLU A 114 2.66 13.15 -19.86
C GLU A 114 3.30 13.46 -18.49
N GLU A 115 2.48 13.68 -17.46
CA GLU A 115 2.94 13.89 -16.08
C GLU A 115 3.75 12.70 -15.57
N LEU A 116 3.23 11.49 -15.72
CA LEU A 116 3.93 10.27 -15.32
C LEU A 116 5.25 10.11 -16.09
N SER A 117 5.26 10.35 -17.41
CA SER A 117 6.48 10.25 -18.21
C SER A 117 7.55 11.26 -17.76
N ARG A 118 7.16 12.48 -17.38
CA ARG A 118 8.09 13.48 -16.82
C ARG A 118 8.66 13.03 -15.48
N CYS A 119 7.86 12.42 -14.62
CA CYS A 119 8.31 11.87 -13.34
C CYS A 119 9.25 10.68 -13.54
N CYS A 120 8.89 9.73 -14.41
CA CYS A 120 9.74 8.60 -14.80
C CYS A 120 11.09 9.06 -15.38
N PHE A 121 11.09 10.09 -16.22
CA PHE A 121 12.32 10.71 -16.73
C PHE A 121 13.19 11.28 -15.60
N TRP A 122 12.59 11.98 -14.64
CA TRP A 122 13.29 12.46 -13.46
C TRP A 122 13.85 11.31 -12.61
N GLN A 123 13.10 10.21 -12.43
CA GLN A 123 13.55 9.04 -11.67
C GLN A 123 14.79 8.40 -12.27
N LEU A 124 14.90 8.32 -13.60
CA LEU A 124 16.10 7.80 -14.26
C LEU A 124 17.34 8.63 -13.90
N LYS A 125 17.21 9.97 -13.87
CA LYS A 125 18.30 10.86 -13.46
C LYS A 125 18.63 10.70 -11.99
N HIS A 126 17.61 10.65 -11.14
CA HIS A 126 17.78 10.45 -9.70
C HIS A 126 18.52 9.14 -9.41
N LEU A 127 18.09 8.02 -10.02
CA LEU A 127 18.71 6.71 -9.87
C LEU A 127 20.14 6.68 -10.43
N ALA A 128 20.39 7.32 -11.58
CA ALA A 128 21.74 7.44 -12.13
C ALA A 128 22.68 8.20 -11.18
N ILE A 129 22.27 9.37 -10.70
CA ILE A 129 23.05 10.19 -9.78
C ILE A 129 23.27 9.49 -8.43
N LYS A 130 22.28 8.74 -7.96
CA LYS A 130 22.35 7.99 -6.69
C LYS A 130 23.29 6.80 -6.77
N ASN A 131 23.29 6.05 -7.87
CA ASN A 131 23.95 4.75 -7.95
C ASN A 131 25.25 4.75 -8.80
N ILE A 132 25.53 5.82 -9.55
CA ILE A 132 26.80 5.97 -10.28
C ILE A 132 27.69 6.95 -9.50
N ALA A 133 28.74 6.42 -8.86
CA ALA A 133 29.59 7.16 -7.93
C ALA A 133 30.09 8.51 -8.49
N ASN A 134 30.55 8.53 -9.73
CA ASN A 134 31.07 9.74 -10.38
C ASN A 134 29.97 10.80 -10.69
N LEU A 135 28.70 10.40 -10.76
CA LEU A 135 27.57 11.32 -10.93
C LEU A 135 27.06 11.91 -9.62
N ALA A 136 27.42 11.34 -8.46
CA ALA A 136 26.92 11.79 -7.15
C ALA A 136 27.16 13.28 -6.87
N ARG A 137 28.24 13.86 -7.44
CA ARG A 137 28.55 15.30 -7.38
C ARG A 137 27.45 16.20 -7.95
N LEU A 138 26.59 15.67 -8.81
CA LEU A 138 25.49 16.40 -9.44
C LEU A 138 24.23 16.42 -8.58
N LYS A 139 24.19 15.71 -7.44
CA LYS A 139 23.03 15.67 -6.55
C LYS A 139 22.56 17.06 -6.13
N ALA A 140 23.49 17.99 -5.90
CA ALA A 140 23.18 19.36 -5.48
C ALA A 140 22.55 20.23 -6.58
N VAL A 141 22.64 19.82 -7.85
CA VAL A 141 22.10 20.56 -9.01
C VAL A 141 20.98 19.80 -9.73
N LEU A 142 20.61 18.62 -9.25
CA LEU A 142 19.43 17.89 -9.71
C LEU A 142 18.19 18.68 -9.29
N GLU A 143 17.30 18.95 -10.23
CA GLU A 143 16.04 19.63 -9.92
C GLU A 143 15.11 18.74 -9.08
N GLU A 144 14.07 19.33 -8.48
CA GLU A 144 13.01 18.55 -7.86
C GLU A 144 12.18 17.80 -8.93
N CYS A 145 11.61 16.66 -8.55
CA CYS A 145 10.69 15.93 -9.42
C CYS A 145 9.47 16.82 -9.72
N PRO A 146 8.94 16.84 -10.96
CA PRO A 146 7.73 17.59 -11.28
C PRO A 146 6.57 17.24 -10.33
N GLU A 147 5.97 18.27 -9.74
CA GLU A 147 4.83 18.11 -8.83
C GLU A 147 3.50 18.03 -9.60
N VAL A 148 2.57 17.22 -9.10
CA VAL A 148 1.21 17.10 -9.65
C VAL A 148 0.18 17.57 -8.63
N ASP A 149 0.16 16.95 -7.45
CA ASP A 149 -0.66 17.40 -6.32
C ASP A 149 0.06 17.09 -4.99
N PRO A 150 1.01 17.95 -4.57
CA PRO A 150 1.73 17.76 -3.31
C PRO A 150 0.85 18.07 -2.09
N ILE A 151 0.93 17.20 -1.09
CA ILE A 151 0.35 17.39 0.25
C ILE A 151 1.32 18.23 1.08
N ASP A 152 0.77 19.17 1.85
CA ASP A 152 1.56 20.01 2.76
C ASP A 152 2.24 19.16 3.84
N ILE A 153 3.51 19.49 4.12
CA ILE A 153 4.28 18.80 5.15
C ILE A 153 3.81 19.30 6.51
N ASP A 154 3.06 18.46 7.21
CA ASP A 154 2.70 18.63 8.62
C ASP A 154 2.99 17.35 9.39
N LYS A 155 3.20 17.48 10.71
CA LYS A 155 3.36 16.31 11.56
C LYS A 155 1.98 15.80 11.97
N THR A 156 1.55 14.70 11.37
CA THR A 156 0.31 14.02 11.71
C THR A 156 0.38 13.40 13.11
N ASP A 157 -0.57 13.76 13.97
CA ASP A 157 -0.81 13.07 15.22
C ASP A 157 -1.61 11.78 14.98
N GLN A 158 -1.32 10.74 15.75
CA GLN A 158 -2.04 9.46 15.69
C GLN A 158 -2.47 9.02 17.09
N TYR A 159 -3.64 8.39 17.17
CA TYR A 159 -4.23 7.96 18.43
C TYR A 159 -4.71 6.52 18.33
N PRO A 160 -3.87 5.54 18.70
CA PRO A 160 -4.28 4.15 18.79
C PRO A 160 -5.48 3.98 19.73
N LEU A 161 -6.41 3.12 19.32
CA LEU A 161 -7.61 2.80 20.08
C LEU A 161 -7.46 1.49 20.83
N PRO A 162 -8.32 1.25 21.85
CA PRO A 162 -8.30 -0.01 22.57
C PRO A 162 -8.54 -1.18 21.61
N ALA A 163 -7.62 -2.15 21.60
CA ALA A 163 -7.80 -3.41 20.90
C ALA A 163 -9.13 -4.08 21.28
N MET A 164 -9.75 -4.74 20.31
CA MET A 164 -11.09 -5.28 20.41
C MET A 164 -11.07 -6.78 20.14
N HIS A 165 -11.62 -7.57 21.06
CA HIS A 165 -11.91 -8.99 20.80
C HIS A 165 -13.17 -9.10 19.92
N LYS A 166 -13.00 -8.74 18.64
CA LYS A 166 -14.05 -8.72 17.62
C LYS A 166 -13.43 -9.07 16.30
N ASP A 167 -13.87 -10.18 15.72
CA ASP A 167 -13.49 -10.54 14.36
C ASP A 167 -14.27 -9.69 13.34
N GLU A 168 -13.54 -9.10 12.39
CA GLU A 168 -14.08 -8.28 11.30
C GLU A 168 -14.35 -9.08 10.02
N SER A 169 -14.00 -10.37 9.94
CA SER A 169 -14.12 -11.22 8.73
C SER A 169 -15.52 -11.36 8.09
N SER A 170 -16.54 -10.69 8.63
CA SER A 170 -17.92 -10.70 8.14
C SER A 170 -18.58 -9.33 8.25
N ILE A 171 -19.65 -9.11 7.47
CA ILE A 171 -20.47 -7.88 7.51
C ILE A 171 -20.87 -7.51 8.95
N ASP A 172 -21.41 -8.47 9.70
CA ASP A 172 -21.80 -8.24 11.10
C ASP A 172 -20.58 -7.99 12.02
N GLY A 173 -19.43 -8.61 11.71
CA GLY A 173 -18.16 -8.38 12.36
C GLY A 173 -17.70 -6.93 12.24
N THR A 174 -17.54 -6.45 11.02
CA THR A 174 -17.16 -5.07 10.68
C THR A 174 -18.11 -4.05 11.31
N ILE A 175 -19.43 -4.30 11.28
CA ILE A 175 -20.41 -3.44 11.97
C ILE A 175 -20.11 -3.35 13.47
N ARG A 176 -19.85 -4.50 14.12
CA ARG A 176 -19.56 -4.53 15.56
C ARG A 176 -18.24 -3.83 15.88
N VAL A 177 -17.25 -3.89 15.00
CA VAL A 177 -15.98 -3.16 15.09
C VAL A 177 -16.24 -1.66 14.98
N TYR A 178 -16.84 -1.19 13.89
CA TYR A 178 -17.15 0.22 13.66
C TYR A 178 -17.95 0.86 14.81
N VAL A 179 -19.02 0.18 15.25
CA VAL A 179 -19.84 0.65 16.38
C VAL A 179 -19.03 0.66 17.68
N ARG A 180 -18.12 -0.31 17.89
CA ARG A 180 -17.25 -0.31 19.08
C ARG A 180 -16.23 0.82 19.03
N ILE A 181 -15.64 1.13 17.89
CA ILE A 181 -14.73 2.26 17.70
C ILE A 181 -15.44 3.57 18.10
N LEU A 182 -16.61 3.85 17.53
CA LEU A 182 -17.36 5.07 17.86
C LEU A 182 -17.78 5.15 19.33
N ARG A 183 -18.11 4.01 19.96
CA ARG A 183 -18.38 3.95 21.40
C ARG A 183 -17.13 4.24 22.24
N ASN A 184 -15.98 3.71 21.85
CA ASN A 184 -14.71 4.00 22.53
C ASN A 184 -14.35 5.49 22.41
N LEU A 185 -14.67 6.11 21.27
CA LEU A 185 -14.54 7.55 21.04
C LEU A 185 -15.62 8.40 21.75
N GLY A 186 -16.63 7.77 22.35
CA GLY A 186 -17.72 8.48 23.03
C GLY A 186 -18.61 9.29 22.09
N ILE A 187 -18.72 8.86 20.82
CA ILE A 187 -19.48 9.52 19.76
C ILE A 187 -20.90 8.99 19.71
N THR A 188 -21.86 9.89 19.80
CA THR A 188 -23.28 9.60 19.61
C THR A 188 -23.71 9.86 18.16
N ASN A 189 -24.92 9.43 17.78
CA ASN A 189 -25.52 9.77 16.49
C ASN A 189 -25.60 11.30 16.25
N THR A 190 -25.80 12.09 17.31
CA THR A 190 -25.81 13.56 17.21
C THR A 190 -24.41 14.11 16.96
N ASP A 191 -23.41 13.58 17.66
CA ASP A 191 -22.01 13.98 17.48
C ASP A 191 -21.52 13.60 16.08
N LEU A 192 -21.83 12.39 15.59
CA LEU A 192 -21.44 11.95 14.24
C LEU A 192 -22.10 12.81 13.15
N ARG A 193 -23.36 13.25 13.36
CA ARG A 193 -24.03 14.19 12.46
C ARG A 193 -23.35 15.57 12.46
N ALA A 194 -22.88 16.04 13.62
CA ALA A 194 -22.15 17.30 13.74
C ALA A 194 -20.73 17.19 13.18
N HIS A 195 -20.08 16.03 13.32
CA HIS A 195 -18.78 15.71 12.74
C HIS A 195 -18.82 15.76 11.21
N GLY A 196 -19.81 15.09 10.61
CA GLY A 196 -19.93 14.94 9.17
C GLY A 196 -19.32 13.63 8.68
N LEU A 197 -18.87 13.63 7.43
CA LEU A 197 -18.22 12.49 6.77
C LEU A 197 -16.91 12.13 7.48
N MET A 198 -16.58 10.85 7.46
CA MET A 198 -15.43 10.26 8.15
C MET A 198 -14.76 9.29 7.19
N PHE A 199 -13.46 9.46 6.96
CA PHE A 199 -12.71 8.51 6.16
C PHE A 199 -12.52 7.20 6.93
N ASP A 200 -12.70 6.09 6.24
CA ASP A 200 -12.55 4.74 6.78
C ASP A 200 -11.53 4.01 5.89
N ASP A 201 -10.36 3.71 6.45
CA ASP A 201 -9.25 3.05 5.75
C ASP A 201 -9.00 1.64 6.33
N GLY A 202 -8.35 0.77 5.57
CA GLY A 202 -8.11 -0.63 5.89
C GLY A 202 -7.65 -1.43 4.67
N ASP A 203 -7.59 -2.76 4.83
CA ASP A 203 -7.27 -3.65 3.72
C ASP A 203 -8.41 -3.71 2.67
N LEU A 204 -8.19 -4.47 1.59
CA LEU A 204 -9.19 -4.62 0.53
C LEU A 204 -10.47 -5.34 1.01
N LEU A 205 -10.35 -6.23 1.99
CA LEU A 205 -11.48 -6.93 2.58
C LEU A 205 -12.36 -5.96 3.39
N THR A 206 -11.75 -5.07 4.17
CA THR A 206 -12.41 -4.01 4.92
C THR A 206 -13.20 -3.10 3.98
N ASP A 207 -12.61 -2.56 2.90
CA ASP A 207 -13.33 -1.72 1.92
C ASP A 207 -14.53 -2.47 1.30
N SER A 208 -14.32 -3.72 0.90
CA SER A 208 -15.36 -4.59 0.33
C SER A 208 -16.51 -4.86 1.31
N LEU A 209 -16.21 -5.07 2.59
CA LEU A 209 -17.21 -5.29 3.63
C LEU A 209 -17.99 -4.01 3.93
N ILE A 210 -17.31 -2.85 3.98
CA ILE A 210 -18.00 -1.55 4.13
C ILE A 210 -18.93 -1.30 2.95
N ASP A 211 -18.53 -1.62 1.71
CA ASP A 211 -19.45 -1.53 0.57
C ASP A 211 -20.70 -2.39 0.79
N LYS A 212 -20.53 -3.66 1.16
CA LYS A 212 -21.68 -4.53 1.43
C LYS A 212 -22.57 -3.99 2.56
N ILE A 213 -21.99 -3.37 3.59
CA ILE A 213 -22.76 -2.76 4.69
C ILE A 213 -23.57 -1.57 4.19
N GLU A 214 -22.97 -0.65 3.44
CA GLU A 214 -23.69 0.47 2.84
C GLU A 214 -24.88 -0.01 1.99
N SER A 215 -24.69 -1.12 1.26
CA SER A 215 -25.74 -1.76 0.48
C SER A 215 -26.92 -2.21 1.33
N VAL A 216 -26.64 -3.02 2.35
CA VAL A 216 -27.66 -3.65 3.22
C VAL A 216 -28.33 -2.61 4.10
N ARG A 217 -27.60 -1.57 4.53
CA ARG A 217 -28.05 -0.56 5.49
C ARG A 217 -28.49 0.77 4.87
N ARG A 218 -28.58 0.87 3.55
CA ARG A 218 -28.99 2.10 2.82
C ARG A 218 -30.27 2.78 3.32
N ASN A 219 -31.21 2.01 3.89
CA ASN A 219 -32.49 2.50 4.41
C ASN A 219 -32.53 2.62 5.94
N SER A 220 -31.40 2.49 6.63
CA SER A 220 -31.35 2.57 8.10
C SER A 220 -31.54 4.01 8.59
N ASP A 221 -32.26 4.19 9.70
CA ASP A 221 -32.64 5.51 10.22
C ASP A 221 -31.62 6.16 11.18
N GLY A 222 -30.50 5.50 11.51
CA GLY A 222 -29.41 6.06 12.35
C GLY A 222 -28.10 6.33 11.59
N GLU A 223 -27.28 7.28 12.06
CA GLU A 223 -25.99 7.66 11.48
C GLU A 223 -24.92 6.60 11.72
N ILE A 224 -24.78 6.14 12.96
CA ILE A 224 -23.82 5.13 13.40
C ILE A 224 -24.24 3.77 12.87
N GLU A 225 -25.46 3.34 13.20
CA GLU A 225 -25.95 2.04 12.76
C GLU A 225 -26.04 1.99 11.23
N GLY A 226 -26.39 3.08 10.56
CA GLY A 226 -26.42 3.14 9.09
C GLY A 226 -25.06 3.33 8.43
N MET A 227 -23.97 3.53 9.18
CA MET A 227 -22.64 3.91 8.66
C MET A 227 -22.69 5.07 7.67
N LYS A 228 -23.54 6.08 7.94
CA LYS A 228 -23.85 7.17 6.99
C LYS A 228 -22.68 8.14 6.76
N ALA A 229 -21.75 8.20 7.71
CA ALA A 229 -20.58 9.06 7.65
C ALA A 229 -19.43 8.48 6.82
N SER A 230 -19.38 7.15 6.68
CA SER A 230 -18.26 6.43 6.10
C SER A 230 -17.90 6.94 4.71
N ILE A 231 -16.62 7.17 4.45
CA ILE A 231 -16.04 7.37 3.12
C ILE A 231 -14.88 6.38 3.01
N ARG A 232 -15.10 5.32 2.25
CA ARG A 232 -14.10 4.26 2.11
C ARG A 232 -12.85 4.76 1.40
N CYS A 233 -11.70 4.50 1.99
CA CYS A 233 -10.37 4.76 1.45
C CYS A 233 -9.72 3.44 1.05
N PHE A 234 -9.14 3.40 -0.14
CA PHE A 234 -8.45 2.21 -0.63
C PHE A 234 -7.01 2.20 -0.08
N GLY A 235 -6.64 1.14 0.64
CA GLY A 235 -5.32 0.99 1.26
C GLY A 235 -4.16 1.05 0.26
N LEU A 236 -3.32 2.09 0.36
CA LEU A 236 -2.21 2.31 -0.57
C LEU A 236 -1.02 1.38 -0.29
N PHE A 237 -0.85 0.90 0.94
CA PHE A 237 0.18 -0.09 1.25
C PHE A 237 -0.14 -1.41 0.57
N HIS A 238 -1.39 -1.88 0.64
CA HIS A 238 -1.83 -3.06 -0.08
C HIS A 238 -1.73 -2.86 -1.59
N ALA A 239 -2.03 -1.66 -2.11
CA ALA A 239 -1.78 -1.31 -3.51
C ALA A 239 -0.29 -1.40 -3.89
N LYS A 240 0.61 -0.94 -3.01
CA LYS A 240 2.07 -1.06 -3.17
C LYS A 240 2.50 -2.52 -3.19
N MET A 241 1.91 -3.37 -2.38
CA MET A 241 2.21 -4.80 -2.32
C MET A 241 1.73 -5.51 -3.58
N ALA A 242 0.49 -5.25 -3.99
CA ALA A 242 -0.08 -5.73 -5.24
C ALA A 242 0.77 -5.28 -6.44
N GLY A 243 1.12 -4.00 -6.54
CA GLY A 243 1.98 -3.48 -7.61
C GLY A 243 3.37 -4.14 -7.64
N CYS A 244 3.97 -4.40 -6.47
CA CYS A 244 5.24 -5.13 -6.40
C CYS A 244 5.11 -6.56 -6.93
N ARG A 245 4.06 -7.27 -6.49
CA ARG A 245 3.78 -8.65 -6.89
C ARG A 245 3.43 -8.74 -8.38
N LEU A 246 2.77 -7.72 -8.93
CA LEU A 246 2.46 -7.59 -10.35
C LEU A 246 3.73 -7.68 -11.20
N VAL A 247 4.73 -6.86 -10.86
CA VAL A 247 5.99 -6.78 -11.60
C VAL A 247 6.82 -8.05 -11.38
N VAL A 248 7.00 -8.49 -10.13
CA VAL A 248 7.86 -9.65 -9.84
C VAL A 248 7.31 -10.93 -10.44
N ASN A 249 6.00 -11.19 -10.33
CA ASN A 249 5.43 -12.43 -10.89
C ASN A 249 5.55 -12.47 -12.42
N GLU A 250 5.32 -11.34 -13.08
CA GLU A 250 5.36 -11.32 -14.54
C GLU A 250 6.79 -11.52 -15.07
N HIS A 251 7.78 -10.91 -14.41
CA HIS A 251 9.17 -10.89 -14.87
C HIS A 251 10.05 -12.03 -14.31
N TRP A 252 9.75 -12.60 -13.15
CA TRP A 252 10.54 -13.68 -12.51
C TRP A 252 9.82 -15.03 -12.38
N ALA A 253 8.49 -15.11 -12.54
CA ALA A 253 7.76 -16.40 -12.46
C ALA A 253 7.50 -17.03 -13.85
N ASN A 254 8.42 -16.81 -14.81
CA ASN A 254 8.35 -17.34 -16.18
C ASN A 254 7.01 -17.04 -16.91
N GLY A 255 6.42 -15.86 -16.68
CA GLY A 255 5.15 -15.48 -17.32
C GLY A 255 3.95 -16.35 -16.93
N ARG A 256 4.07 -17.21 -15.91
CA ARG A 256 2.97 -18.05 -15.41
C ARG A 256 1.96 -17.26 -14.57
N GLY A 257 2.16 -15.96 -14.39
CA GLY A 257 1.31 -15.13 -13.55
C GLY A 257 1.33 -15.57 -12.08
N MET A 258 0.22 -15.37 -11.37
CA MET A 258 0.07 -15.72 -9.94
C MET A 258 -0.07 -17.24 -9.65
N GLU A 259 0.35 -18.14 -10.55
CA GLU A 259 0.18 -19.60 -10.39
C GLU A 259 1.04 -20.26 -9.28
N SER A 260 1.83 -19.51 -8.52
CA SER A 260 2.56 -20.04 -7.36
C SER A 260 1.66 -20.14 -6.13
N GLU A 261 1.56 -21.33 -5.52
CA GLU A 261 0.80 -21.60 -4.27
C GLU A 261 1.22 -20.75 -3.06
N LYS A 262 2.39 -20.07 -3.11
CA LYS A 262 2.84 -19.16 -2.04
C LYS A 262 3.21 -17.82 -2.64
N ALA A 263 2.57 -16.76 -2.14
CA ALA A 263 2.95 -15.40 -2.48
C ALA A 263 4.41 -15.13 -2.06
N THR A 264 5.17 -14.51 -2.96
CA THR A 264 6.57 -14.15 -2.65
C THR A 264 6.57 -13.06 -1.58
N PRO A 265 7.41 -13.17 -0.54
CA PRO A 265 7.61 -12.13 0.45
C PRO A 265 7.75 -10.73 -0.16
N TRP A 266 6.98 -9.77 0.35
CA TRP A 266 6.93 -8.41 -0.16
C TRP A 266 8.26 -7.69 0.03
N LYS A 267 8.85 -7.69 1.24
CA LYS A 267 10.08 -6.95 1.50
C LYS A 267 11.26 -7.39 0.61
N PRO A 268 11.57 -8.68 0.45
CA PRO A 268 12.56 -9.13 -0.53
C PRO A 268 12.24 -8.73 -1.96
N SER A 269 10.96 -8.81 -2.37
CA SER A 269 10.51 -8.41 -3.70
C SER A 269 10.68 -6.91 -3.94
N HIS A 270 10.35 -6.10 -2.95
CA HIS A 270 10.50 -4.65 -2.95
C HIS A 270 11.97 -4.23 -3.09
N GLU A 271 12.87 -4.87 -2.33
CA GLU A 271 14.30 -4.63 -2.44
C GLU A 271 14.86 -5.13 -3.78
N LEU A 272 14.38 -6.27 -4.28
CA LEU A 272 14.76 -6.79 -5.60
C LEU A 272 14.46 -5.77 -6.70
N LEU A 273 13.26 -5.19 -6.73
CA LEU A 273 12.90 -4.18 -7.74
C LEU A 273 13.75 -2.92 -7.64
N LYS A 274 14.06 -2.44 -6.42
CA LYS A 274 14.95 -1.30 -6.21
C LYS A 274 16.36 -1.56 -6.73
N ILE A 275 16.93 -2.72 -6.39
CA ILE A 275 18.27 -3.12 -6.82
C ILE A 275 18.30 -3.34 -8.33
N SER A 276 17.35 -4.12 -8.86
CA SER A 276 17.26 -4.42 -10.29
C SER A 276 17.17 -3.13 -11.11
N LEU A 277 16.27 -2.20 -10.76
CA LEU A 277 16.16 -0.95 -11.52
C LEU A 277 17.45 -0.11 -11.43
N ALA A 278 18.11 -0.04 -10.26
CA ALA A 278 19.38 0.67 -10.12
C ALA A 278 20.49 0.07 -11.01
N VAL A 279 20.58 -1.26 -11.07
CA VAL A 279 21.52 -2.00 -11.93
C VAL A 279 21.22 -1.71 -13.40
N HIS A 280 19.96 -1.80 -13.81
CA HIS A 280 19.53 -1.57 -15.19
C HIS A 280 19.81 -0.13 -15.62
N VAL A 281 19.53 0.87 -14.76
CA VAL A 281 19.84 2.28 -15.03
C VAL A 281 21.35 2.49 -15.20
N LYS A 282 22.19 1.84 -14.38
CA LYS A 282 23.64 1.94 -14.53
C LYS A 282 24.12 1.37 -15.87
N ASP A 283 23.64 0.20 -16.25
CA ASP A 283 24.01 -0.49 -17.49
C ASP A 283 23.60 0.33 -18.73
N VAL A 284 22.33 0.75 -18.80
CA VAL A 284 21.84 1.54 -19.96
C VAL A 284 22.52 2.91 -20.07
N PHE A 285 22.88 3.55 -18.95
CA PHE A 285 23.66 4.79 -19.00
C PHE A 285 25.08 4.53 -19.53
N GLY A 286 25.69 3.40 -19.18
CA GLY A 286 26.97 2.97 -19.73
C GLY A 286 26.93 2.83 -21.25
N ILE A 287 25.92 2.12 -21.76
CA ILE A 287 25.72 1.88 -23.19
C ILE A 287 25.43 3.20 -23.95
N HIS A 288 24.57 4.05 -23.40
CA HIS A 288 24.03 5.21 -24.11
C HIS A 288 24.73 6.54 -23.82
N CYS A 289 25.77 6.57 -22.98
CA CYS A 289 26.55 7.79 -22.74
C CYS A 289 27.36 8.27 -23.96
N GLY A 290 27.55 7.39 -24.96
CA GLY A 290 28.26 7.69 -26.20
C GLY A 290 29.77 7.84 -26.03
N GLN A 291 30.34 7.36 -24.92
CA GLN A 291 31.78 7.35 -24.65
C GLN A 291 32.23 5.93 -24.31
N PRO A 292 33.43 5.52 -24.77
CA PRO A 292 33.96 4.17 -24.50
C PRO A 292 34.33 3.96 -23.03
N ASP A 293 34.71 5.03 -22.33
CA ASP A 293 35.01 5.01 -20.90
C ASP A 293 33.87 5.70 -20.15
N PHE A 294 32.98 4.87 -19.60
CA PHE A 294 31.81 5.32 -18.86
C PHE A 294 32.17 6.11 -17.61
N ASP A 295 33.22 5.71 -16.88
CA ASP A 295 33.64 6.38 -15.66
C ASP A 295 34.28 7.74 -15.94
N ALA A 296 35.10 7.84 -17.00
CA ALA A 296 35.65 9.12 -17.45
C ALA A 296 34.54 10.08 -17.93
N TRP A 297 33.53 9.56 -18.63
CA TRP A 297 32.35 10.34 -18.97
C TRP A 297 31.62 10.81 -17.71
N ALA A 298 31.29 9.90 -16.79
CA ALA A 298 30.53 10.21 -15.58
C ALA A 298 31.26 11.26 -14.70
N ALA A 299 32.59 11.21 -14.64
CA ALA A 299 33.40 12.17 -13.88
C ALA A 299 33.30 13.61 -14.44
N THR A 300 33.09 13.76 -15.75
CA THR A 300 33.07 15.06 -16.44
C THR A 300 31.69 15.49 -16.93
N ALA A 301 30.69 14.59 -16.92
CA ALA A 301 29.34 14.81 -17.41
C ALA A 301 28.62 15.95 -16.68
N THR A 302 28.08 16.90 -17.42
CA THR A 302 27.21 17.96 -16.87
C THR A 302 25.78 17.44 -16.67
N MET A 303 24.94 18.21 -15.96
CA MET A 303 23.52 17.86 -15.85
C MET A 303 22.82 17.80 -17.21
N ALA A 304 23.21 18.66 -18.16
CA ALA A 304 22.71 18.59 -19.52
C ALA A 304 23.09 17.29 -20.25
N ASN A 305 24.28 16.73 -19.96
CA ASN A 305 24.67 15.42 -20.50
C ASN A 305 23.82 14.31 -19.90
N VAL A 306 23.62 14.32 -18.57
CA VAL A 306 22.75 13.35 -17.87
C VAL A 306 21.32 13.43 -18.39
N ASP A 307 20.77 14.64 -18.57
CA ASP A 307 19.44 14.86 -19.16
C ASP A 307 19.33 14.26 -20.56
N ALA A 308 20.33 14.48 -21.41
CA ALA A 308 20.31 13.96 -22.77
C ALA A 308 20.32 12.42 -22.81
N VAL A 309 21.17 11.79 -21.99
CA VAL A 309 21.21 10.32 -21.87
C VAL A 309 19.90 9.80 -21.31
N ALA A 310 19.39 10.37 -20.21
CA ALA A 310 18.13 9.98 -19.59
C ALA A 310 16.95 10.06 -20.57
N LYS A 311 16.88 11.09 -21.43
CA LYS A 311 15.80 11.25 -22.42
C LYS A 311 15.89 10.18 -23.49
N HIS A 312 17.12 9.88 -23.91
CA HIS A 312 17.37 8.85 -24.90
C HIS A 312 17.02 7.47 -24.35
N VAL A 313 17.56 7.06 -23.19
CA VAL A 313 17.27 5.74 -22.61
C VAL A 313 15.80 5.57 -22.28
N HIS A 314 15.10 6.60 -21.78
CA HIS A 314 13.66 6.53 -21.56
C HIS A 314 12.91 6.18 -22.85
N ARG A 315 13.22 6.91 -23.92
CA ARG A 315 12.57 6.74 -25.23
C ARG A 315 12.89 5.40 -25.88
N GLU A 316 14.10 4.89 -25.73
CA GLU A 316 14.53 3.66 -26.42
C GLU A 316 14.37 2.38 -25.59
N LEU A 317 14.24 2.45 -24.26
CA LEU A 317 14.32 1.26 -23.38
C LEU A 317 13.29 1.19 -22.23
N PHE A 318 12.62 2.28 -21.87
CA PHE A 318 11.69 2.33 -20.72
C PHE A 318 10.26 2.71 -21.11
N SER A 319 9.92 2.72 -22.40
CA SER A 319 8.62 3.17 -22.88
C SER A 319 7.92 2.14 -23.76
N THR A 320 6.59 2.14 -23.73
CA THR A 320 5.76 1.29 -24.61
C THR A 320 6.01 1.59 -26.09
N ALA A 321 6.32 2.85 -26.45
CA ALA A 321 6.66 3.23 -27.81
C ALA A 321 7.94 2.54 -28.32
N ALA A 322 8.93 2.39 -27.43
CA ALA A 322 10.17 1.67 -27.74
C ALA A 322 9.90 0.20 -28.04
N LEU A 323 9.12 -0.46 -27.17
CA LEU A 323 8.75 -1.86 -27.32
C LEU A 323 7.95 -2.10 -28.62
N ASN A 324 7.00 -1.21 -28.92
CA ASN A 324 6.21 -1.29 -30.16
C ASN A 324 7.08 -1.18 -31.41
N THR A 325 8.13 -0.35 -31.37
CA THR A 325 9.08 -0.22 -32.48
C THR A 325 9.85 -1.53 -32.71
N LEU A 326 10.22 -2.23 -31.64
CA LEU A 326 10.87 -3.53 -31.73
C LEU A 326 9.92 -4.63 -32.20
N ARG A 327 8.69 -4.68 -31.66
CA ARG A 327 7.65 -5.65 -32.02
C ARG A 327 7.10 -5.47 -33.44
N ALA A 328 7.29 -4.31 -34.06
CA ALA A 328 6.94 -4.07 -35.46
C ALA A 328 7.88 -4.80 -36.45
N ARG A 329 8.99 -5.37 -35.99
CA ARG A 329 9.90 -6.18 -36.82
C ARG A 329 9.29 -7.56 -37.11
N ALA A 330 9.81 -8.22 -38.14
CA ALA A 330 9.44 -9.60 -38.44
C ALA A 330 9.71 -10.52 -37.23
N PRO A 331 8.88 -11.55 -36.94
CA PRO A 331 9.05 -12.42 -35.78
C PRO A 331 10.45 -13.02 -35.63
N GLU A 332 11.07 -13.41 -36.75
CA GLU A 332 12.43 -13.98 -36.82
C GLU A 332 13.52 -12.99 -36.35
N LEU A 333 13.23 -11.69 -36.35
CA LEU A 333 14.14 -10.60 -35.99
C LEU A 333 13.85 -10.03 -34.60
N ARG A 334 12.90 -10.60 -33.86
CA ARG A 334 12.59 -10.18 -32.49
C ARG A 334 13.64 -10.73 -31.54
N ASP A 335 14.10 -9.90 -30.60
CA ASP A 335 14.96 -10.32 -29.49
C ASP A 335 14.08 -10.42 -28.23
N ILE A 336 13.65 -11.64 -27.87
CA ILE A 336 12.70 -11.86 -26.78
C ILE A 336 13.30 -11.46 -25.44
N THR A 337 14.59 -11.76 -25.23
CA THR A 337 15.31 -11.33 -24.01
C THR A 337 15.31 -9.80 -23.90
N HIS A 338 15.62 -9.09 -24.99
CA HIS A 338 15.63 -7.64 -24.98
C HIS A 338 14.22 -7.04 -24.78
N GLU A 339 13.19 -7.62 -25.40
CA GLU A 339 11.79 -7.21 -25.19
C GLU A 339 11.34 -7.37 -23.74
N ASN A 340 11.65 -8.51 -23.11
CA ASN A 340 11.32 -8.76 -21.71
C ASN A 340 11.97 -7.72 -20.78
N VAL A 341 13.22 -7.35 -21.07
CA VAL A 341 13.96 -6.36 -20.28
C VAL A 341 13.39 -4.96 -20.44
N MET A 342 12.93 -4.58 -21.65
CA MET A 342 12.25 -3.30 -21.87
C MET A 342 10.92 -3.22 -21.10
N LEU A 343 10.17 -4.33 -21.02
CA LEU A 343 8.98 -4.41 -20.19
C LEU A 343 9.33 -4.28 -18.71
N LEU A 344 10.32 -5.03 -18.23
CA LEU A 344 10.79 -4.96 -16.85
C LEU A 344 11.23 -3.53 -16.47
N ASN A 345 12.03 -2.90 -17.33
CA ASN A 345 12.48 -1.52 -17.17
C ASN A 345 11.30 -0.56 -16.96
N ARG A 346 10.29 -0.62 -17.84
CA ARG A 346 9.08 0.21 -17.76
C ARG A 346 8.29 -0.06 -16.49
N ASP A 347 7.97 -1.32 -16.23
CA ASP A 347 7.06 -1.72 -15.16
C ASP A 347 7.68 -1.48 -13.77
N ALA A 348 8.98 -1.77 -13.61
CA ALA A 348 9.72 -1.46 -12.39
C ALA A 348 9.88 0.05 -12.19
N LEU A 349 10.00 0.85 -13.25
CA LEU A 349 10.07 2.31 -13.14
C LEU A 349 8.75 2.90 -12.63
N PHE A 350 7.59 2.39 -13.05
CA PHE A 350 6.29 2.77 -12.47
C PHE A 350 6.21 2.43 -10.98
N TYR A 351 6.71 1.25 -10.59
CA TYR A 351 6.75 0.85 -9.18
C TYR A 351 7.62 1.77 -8.32
N ILE A 352 8.83 2.09 -8.77
CA ILE A 352 9.72 3.00 -8.04
C ILE A 352 9.16 4.42 -7.99
N GLU A 353 8.48 4.87 -9.05
CA GLU A 353 7.78 6.14 -9.06
C GLU A 353 6.67 6.20 -7.99
N PHE A 354 5.85 5.14 -7.85
CA PHE A 354 4.82 5.05 -6.81
C PHE A 354 5.43 5.15 -5.41
N VAL A 355 6.47 4.36 -5.13
CA VAL A 355 7.16 4.35 -3.83
C VAL A 355 7.73 5.74 -3.50
N PHE A 356 8.34 6.40 -4.47
CA PHE A 356 8.92 7.72 -4.27
C PHE A 356 7.85 8.81 -4.11
N ALA A 357 6.77 8.75 -4.90
CA ALA A 357 5.67 9.70 -4.84
C ALA A 357 5.00 9.68 -3.46
N ILE A 358 4.78 8.49 -2.88
CA ILE A 358 4.28 8.32 -1.52
C ILE A 358 5.20 9.00 -0.53
N LYS A 359 6.51 8.70 -0.55
CA LYS A 359 7.48 9.29 0.38
C LYS A 359 7.50 10.81 0.29
N LYS A 360 7.52 11.35 -0.93
CA LYS A 360 7.48 12.79 -1.19
C LYS A 360 6.17 13.44 -0.70
N GLY A 361 5.08 12.69 -0.63
CA GLY A 361 3.74 13.19 -0.30
C GLY A 361 3.03 13.82 -1.50
N ASP A 362 3.32 13.39 -2.74
CA ASP A 362 2.62 13.89 -3.93
C ASP A 362 1.54 12.91 -4.36
N ILE A 363 0.31 13.15 -3.90
CA ILE A 363 -0.82 12.26 -4.14
C ILE A 363 -1.24 12.27 -5.62
N GLY A 364 -0.99 13.35 -6.36
CA GLY A 364 -1.26 13.42 -7.78
C GLY A 364 -0.40 12.42 -8.56
N ARG A 365 0.88 12.32 -8.21
CA ARG A 365 1.80 11.32 -8.79
C ARG A 365 1.42 9.90 -8.42
N VAL A 366 1.00 9.65 -7.17
CA VAL A 366 0.46 8.36 -6.73
C VAL A 366 -0.74 7.95 -7.59
N VAL A 367 -1.71 8.85 -7.78
CA VAL A 367 -2.91 8.63 -8.62
C VAL A 367 -2.53 8.33 -10.07
N ASN A 368 -1.53 9.01 -10.63
CA ASN A 368 -1.06 8.73 -11.99
C ASN A 368 -0.57 7.29 -12.17
N VAL A 369 0.16 6.75 -11.20
CA VAL A 369 0.58 5.34 -11.24
C VAL A 369 -0.59 4.40 -10.99
N LEU A 370 -1.50 4.71 -10.06
CA LEU A 370 -2.71 3.91 -9.82
C LEU A 370 -3.56 3.76 -11.10
N ARG A 371 -3.69 4.82 -11.91
CA ARG A 371 -4.40 4.75 -13.21
C ARG A 371 -3.76 3.76 -14.18
N VAL A 372 -2.43 3.64 -14.18
CA VAL A 372 -1.71 2.66 -15.00
C VAL A 372 -1.88 1.25 -14.44
N TRP A 373 -1.73 1.08 -13.12
CA TRP A 373 -1.91 -0.22 -12.46
C TRP A 373 -3.33 -0.75 -12.56
N MET A 374 -4.34 0.10 -12.48
CA MET A 374 -5.73 -0.27 -12.74
C MET A 374 -5.89 -0.99 -14.08
N VAL A 375 -5.18 -0.55 -15.12
CA VAL A 375 -5.20 -1.21 -16.43
C VAL A 375 -4.37 -2.49 -16.40
N MET A 376 -3.12 -2.43 -15.93
CA MET A 376 -2.22 -3.59 -15.91
C MET A 376 -2.77 -4.77 -15.10
N MET A 377 -3.40 -4.50 -13.96
CA MET A 377 -3.98 -5.50 -13.05
C MET A 377 -5.26 -6.16 -13.60
N ARG A 378 -5.79 -5.68 -14.74
CA ARG A 378 -6.89 -6.33 -15.47
C ARG A 378 -6.43 -7.37 -16.47
N ALA A 379 -5.12 -7.49 -16.72
CA ALA A 379 -4.60 -8.56 -17.56
C ALA A 379 -5.00 -9.94 -17.00
N ASN A 380 -5.16 -10.94 -17.87
CA ASN A 380 -5.66 -12.26 -17.47
C ASN A 380 -4.76 -12.89 -16.38
N LYS A 381 -5.34 -13.59 -15.40
CA LYS A 381 -4.60 -14.23 -14.28
C LYS A 381 -3.65 -13.29 -13.53
N THR A 382 -4.07 -12.05 -13.28
CA THR A 382 -3.32 -11.08 -12.45
C THR A 382 -4.09 -10.68 -11.18
N MET A 383 -4.55 -9.43 -11.05
CA MET A 383 -5.15 -8.88 -9.83
C MET A 383 -6.43 -8.07 -10.11
N PRO A 384 -7.47 -8.69 -10.70
CA PRO A 384 -8.69 -7.97 -11.10
C PRO A 384 -9.42 -7.33 -9.91
N LYS A 385 -9.34 -7.92 -8.71
CA LYS A 385 -9.94 -7.37 -7.49
C LYS A 385 -9.34 -6.01 -7.10
N TYR A 386 -8.01 -5.87 -7.18
CA TYR A 386 -7.32 -4.59 -6.96
C TYR A 386 -7.62 -3.59 -8.08
N ALA A 387 -7.68 -4.03 -9.34
CA ALA A 387 -8.07 -3.16 -10.45
C ALA A 387 -9.48 -2.58 -10.27
N ASP A 388 -10.42 -3.39 -9.79
CA ASP A 388 -11.78 -2.98 -9.48
C ASP A 388 -11.82 -1.98 -8.32
N ALA A 389 -11.06 -2.21 -7.26
CA ALA A 389 -10.98 -1.30 -6.12
C ALA A 389 -10.37 0.06 -6.49
N ILE A 390 -9.30 0.08 -7.30
CA ILE A 390 -8.71 1.31 -7.82
C ILE A 390 -9.72 2.04 -8.70
N PHE A 391 -10.37 1.33 -9.64
CA PHE A 391 -11.38 1.93 -10.53
C PHE A 391 -12.52 2.55 -9.74
N GLU A 392 -13.12 1.80 -8.81
CA GLU A 392 -14.24 2.28 -8.00
C GLU A 392 -13.84 3.49 -7.15
N THR A 393 -12.63 3.48 -6.58
CA THR A 393 -12.13 4.60 -5.78
C THR A 393 -11.91 5.85 -6.61
N LEU A 394 -11.17 5.76 -7.72
CA LEU A 394 -10.92 6.92 -8.59
C LEU A 394 -12.20 7.47 -9.20
N ALA A 395 -13.09 6.59 -9.66
CA ALA A 395 -14.36 6.99 -10.25
C ALA A 395 -15.31 7.64 -9.22
N ARG A 396 -15.28 7.23 -7.94
CA ARG A 396 -15.99 7.93 -6.86
C ARG A 396 -15.40 9.31 -6.59
N ILE A 397 -14.07 9.40 -6.45
CA ILE A 397 -13.37 10.66 -6.17
C ILE A 397 -13.68 11.70 -7.25
N ASP A 398 -13.71 11.30 -8.52
CA ASP A 398 -14.00 12.20 -9.64
C ASP A 398 -15.46 12.71 -9.64
N LYS A 399 -16.36 12.11 -8.85
CA LYS A 399 -17.75 12.60 -8.64
C LYS A 399 -17.97 13.32 -7.32
N TYR A 400 -17.02 13.28 -6.40
CA TYR A 400 -17.15 14.00 -5.14
C TYR A 400 -17.21 15.52 -5.36
N ASP A 401 -17.85 16.20 -4.41
CA ASP A 401 -17.74 17.65 -4.32
C ASP A 401 -16.24 18.05 -4.31
N PRO A 402 -15.82 19.12 -5.00
CA PRO A 402 -14.41 19.51 -5.08
C PRO A 402 -13.73 19.67 -3.72
N VAL A 403 -14.47 20.10 -2.69
CA VAL A 403 -13.96 20.18 -1.32
C VAL A 403 -13.70 18.78 -0.78
N LEU A 404 -14.68 17.88 -0.82
CA LEU A 404 -14.52 16.49 -0.38
C LEU A 404 -13.39 15.76 -1.15
N LYS A 405 -13.29 15.96 -2.46
CA LYS A 405 -12.21 15.40 -3.29
C LYS A 405 -10.84 15.86 -2.79
N ARG A 406 -10.67 17.16 -2.51
CA ARG A 406 -9.41 17.71 -2.00
C ARG A 406 -9.08 17.13 -0.62
N PHE A 407 -10.05 17.07 0.28
CA PHE A 407 -9.87 16.47 1.61
C PHE A 407 -9.49 14.99 1.53
N PHE A 408 -10.16 14.21 0.69
CA PHE A 408 -9.84 12.80 0.48
C PHE A 408 -8.39 12.63 0.02
N LEU A 409 -8.00 13.31 -1.06
CA LEU A 409 -6.65 13.19 -1.62
C LEU A 409 -5.57 13.63 -0.63
N HIS A 410 -5.83 14.68 0.15
CA HIS A 410 -4.85 15.27 1.08
C HIS A 410 -4.78 14.59 2.44
N ASN A 411 -5.63 13.58 2.68
CA ASN A 411 -5.60 12.74 3.88
C ASN A 411 -5.37 11.25 3.56
N TRP A 412 -5.08 10.91 2.30
CA TRP A 412 -4.81 9.53 1.88
C TRP A 412 -3.41 9.06 2.27
N LEU A 413 -2.52 10.00 2.58
CA LEU A 413 -1.18 9.79 3.12
C LEU A 413 -1.03 10.61 4.40
N ILE A 414 -0.14 10.16 5.28
CA ILE A 414 0.16 10.81 6.55
C ILE A 414 1.66 10.98 6.75
N ASN A 415 2.08 11.91 7.59
CA ASN A 415 3.49 12.15 7.88
C ASN A 415 3.72 12.29 9.39
N LEU A 416 4.15 11.20 10.03
CA LEU A 416 4.33 11.13 11.49
C LEU A 416 5.58 11.87 11.99
N THR A 417 6.46 12.27 11.07
CA THR A 417 7.77 12.86 11.37
C THR A 417 7.77 14.39 11.21
N GLY A 418 6.89 14.92 10.34
CA GLY A 418 6.95 16.31 9.87
C GLY A 418 8.18 16.61 9.00
N HIS A 419 8.87 15.58 8.50
CA HIS A 419 10.04 15.73 7.65
C HIS A 419 9.70 15.55 6.17
N LEU A 420 10.46 16.23 5.31
CA LEU A 420 10.42 15.97 3.88
C LEU A 420 10.78 14.51 3.61
N TYR A 421 10.08 13.88 2.66
CA TYR A 421 10.17 12.45 2.34
C TYR A 421 9.60 11.49 3.42
N GLY A 422 9.03 12.01 4.51
CA GLY A 422 8.50 11.22 5.63
C GLY A 422 7.04 10.80 5.53
N PHE A 423 6.39 10.95 4.37
CA PHE A 423 5.02 10.48 4.18
C PHE A 423 4.95 8.96 4.05
N LYS A 424 3.80 8.40 4.47
CA LYS A 424 3.49 6.98 4.36
C LYS A 424 1.99 6.74 4.21
N GLU A 425 1.66 5.52 3.87
CA GLU A 425 0.30 5.03 3.74
C GLU A 425 -0.39 4.85 5.10
N VAL A 426 -1.69 5.11 5.15
CA VAL A 426 -2.51 5.00 6.37
C VAL A 426 -2.67 3.54 6.81
N ASP A 427 -2.91 2.63 5.88
CA ASP A 427 -3.02 1.20 6.16
C ASP A 427 -1.67 0.61 6.64
N LEU A 428 -0.53 1.09 6.12
CA LEU A 428 0.79 0.75 6.68
C LEU A 428 0.95 1.21 8.14
N LEU A 429 0.40 2.38 8.50
CA LEU A 429 0.41 2.81 9.90
C LEU A 429 -0.35 1.83 10.79
N GLN A 430 -1.51 1.37 10.33
CA GLN A 430 -2.32 0.42 11.09
C GLN A 430 -1.61 -0.92 11.24
N GLU A 431 -0.91 -1.37 10.21
CA GLU A 431 -0.04 -2.55 10.27
C GLU A 431 1.11 -2.40 11.28
N HIS A 432 1.72 -1.21 11.35
CA HIS A 432 2.68 -0.91 12.41
C HIS A 432 2.04 -1.03 13.79
N GLN A 433 0.79 -0.60 14.00
CA GLN A 433 0.10 -0.82 15.29
C GLN A 433 -0.08 -2.30 15.60
N ASN A 434 -0.51 -3.08 14.61
CA ASN A 434 -0.67 -4.52 14.74
C ASN A 434 0.65 -5.17 15.13
N PHE A 435 1.75 -4.76 14.51
CA PHE A 435 3.09 -5.22 14.87
C PHE A 435 3.45 -4.90 16.34
N TRP A 436 3.29 -3.66 16.77
CA TRP A 436 3.54 -3.27 18.17
C TRP A 436 2.70 -4.08 19.15
N ALA A 437 1.42 -4.29 18.84
CA ALA A 437 0.51 -5.06 19.68
C ALA A 437 0.89 -6.55 19.75
N LYS A 438 1.23 -7.17 18.60
CA LYS A 438 1.54 -8.62 18.50
C LYS A 438 2.91 -8.97 19.06
N ILE A 439 3.93 -8.15 18.78
CA ILE A 439 5.35 -8.50 18.99
C ILE A 439 5.91 -7.84 20.23
N ILE A 440 5.66 -6.54 20.45
CA ILE A 440 6.31 -5.78 21.51
C ILE A 440 5.49 -5.76 22.80
N TYR A 441 4.20 -5.48 22.70
CA TYR A 441 3.33 -5.24 23.87
C TYR A 441 2.47 -6.43 24.27
N ASN A 442 2.59 -7.55 23.56
CA ASN A 442 1.88 -8.76 23.90
C ASN A 442 2.37 -9.31 25.25
N ALA A 443 1.44 -9.56 26.17
CA ALA A 443 1.80 -10.09 27.47
C ALA A 443 2.30 -11.54 27.38
N LYS A 444 3.19 -11.90 28.31
CA LYS A 444 3.66 -13.28 28.50
C LYS A 444 2.71 -14.07 29.39
N ASP A 445 2.58 -15.36 29.07
CA ASP A 445 1.88 -16.39 29.85
C ASP A 445 0.45 -16.00 30.26
N VAL A 446 0.10 -16.21 31.53
CA VAL A 446 -1.25 -16.07 32.09
C VAL A 446 -1.84 -14.65 32.02
N ASN A 447 -1.03 -13.63 31.72
CA ASN A 447 -1.48 -12.25 31.56
C ASN A 447 -1.87 -11.90 30.12
N ARG A 448 -1.64 -12.82 29.17
CA ARG A 448 -2.08 -12.66 27.78
C ARG A 448 -3.60 -12.68 27.73
N SER A 449 -4.18 -11.50 27.57
CA SER A 449 -5.64 -11.29 27.58
C SER A 449 -6.00 -10.12 26.67
N TRP A 450 -7.24 -10.13 26.17
CA TRP A 450 -7.77 -8.99 25.43
C TRP A 450 -7.92 -7.75 26.31
N GLU A 451 -8.16 -7.91 27.61
CA GLU A 451 -8.16 -6.81 28.58
C GLU A 451 -6.80 -6.11 28.66
N TRP A 452 -5.72 -6.89 28.70
CA TRP A 452 -4.35 -6.35 28.63
C TRP A 452 -4.10 -5.61 27.32
N LEU A 453 -4.42 -6.23 26.19
CA LEU A 453 -4.21 -5.65 24.87
C LEU A 453 -5.02 -4.36 24.68
N SER A 454 -6.27 -4.36 25.11
CA SER A 454 -7.17 -3.21 25.04
C SER A 454 -6.60 -2.02 25.83
N MET A 455 -6.01 -2.27 27.00
CA MET A 455 -5.34 -1.25 27.78
C MET A 455 -4.04 -0.77 27.11
N ILE A 456 -3.14 -1.68 26.72
CA ILE A 456 -1.77 -1.34 26.32
C ILE A 456 -1.71 -0.67 24.95
N THR A 457 -2.61 -1.05 24.03
CA THR A 457 -2.63 -0.52 22.65
C THR A 457 -2.90 0.98 22.60
N VAL A 458 -3.72 1.52 23.50
CA VAL A 458 -3.94 2.98 23.63
C VAL A 458 -2.66 3.72 24.01
N CYS A 459 -1.73 3.02 24.67
CA CYS A 459 -0.49 3.56 25.20
C CYS A 459 0.73 3.26 24.31
N THR A 460 0.54 2.65 23.14
CA THR A 460 1.62 2.16 22.26
C THR A 460 2.73 3.18 22.02
N PHE A 461 2.39 4.46 21.81
CA PHE A 461 3.38 5.52 21.57
C PHE A 461 3.73 6.37 22.80
N THR A 462 2.78 6.50 23.74
CA THR A 462 3.01 7.23 24.99
C THR A 462 4.06 6.53 25.86
N LEU A 463 4.10 5.20 25.85
CA LEU A 463 5.05 4.42 26.65
C LEU A 463 6.51 4.62 26.20
N PRO A 464 6.87 4.49 24.90
CA PRO A 464 8.20 4.82 24.40
C PRO A 464 8.61 6.27 24.68
N GLU A 465 7.68 7.23 24.54
CA GLU A 465 7.97 8.64 24.85
C GLU A 465 8.26 8.88 26.33
N THR A 466 7.49 8.21 27.20
CA THR A 466 7.72 8.23 28.65
C THR A 466 9.08 7.62 28.97
N MET A 467 9.42 6.48 28.36
CA MET A 467 10.71 5.82 28.53
C MET A 467 11.87 6.72 28.08
N ARG A 468 11.74 7.42 26.94
CA ARG A 468 12.72 8.42 26.47
C ARG A 468 12.88 9.58 27.45
N THR A 469 11.77 10.06 28.01
CA THR A 469 11.81 11.14 29.02
C THR A 469 12.58 10.71 30.26
N VAL A 470 12.38 9.48 30.71
CA VAL A 470 13.13 8.86 31.81
C VAL A 470 14.60 8.70 31.42
N GLN A 471 14.93 8.07 30.29
CA GLN A 471 16.31 7.88 29.83
C GLN A 471 17.08 9.21 29.74
N LYS A 472 16.47 10.26 29.15
CA LYS A 472 17.05 11.60 29.08
C LYS A 472 17.29 12.19 30.46
N SER A 473 16.31 12.05 31.37
CA SER A 473 16.41 12.57 32.74
C SER A 473 17.51 11.87 33.55
N PHE A 474 17.73 10.58 33.30
CA PHE A 474 18.75 9.78 33.98
C PHE A 474 20.07 9.66 33.19
N GLN A 475 20.21 10.36 32.06
CA GLN A 475 21.39 10.32 31.18
C GLN A 475 21.81 8.90 30.78
N ILE A 476 20.82 8.02 30.60
CA ILE A 476 21.05 6.65 30.13
C ILE A 476 21.42 6.73 28.64
N PRO A 477 22.57 6.19 28.20
CA PRO A 477 22.92 6.16 26.78
C PRO A 477 21.87 5.37 26.00
N ALA A 478 21.34 5.94 24.91
CA ALA A 478 20.58 5.18 23.93
C ALA A 478 21.55 4.28 23.17
N TYR A 479 21.30 2.97 23.16
CA TYR A 479 22.13 2.00 22.43
C TYR A 479 21.42 1.62 21.12
N GLY A 480 22.04 1.96 19.99
CA GLY A 480 21.64 1.47 18.66
C GLY A 480 20.49 2.23 18.00
N GLU A 481 20.72 3.48 17.59
CA GLU A 481 19.67 4.32 16.97
C GLU A 481 19.49 4.11 15.46
N LYS A 482 20.40 3.40 14.78
CA LYS A 482 20.37 3.25 13.31
C LYS A 482 20.75 1.84 12.90
N HIS A 483 19.79 1.12 12.30
CA HIS A 483 20.14 -0.05 11.50
C HIS A 483 20.97 0.43 10.30
N THR A 484 22.24 0.04 10.26
CA THR A 484 23.07 0.27 9.08
C THR A 484 22.57 -0.66 7.97
N VAL A 485 21.97 -0.10 6.92
CA VAL A 485 21.70 -0.85 5.70
C VAL A 485 23.05 -1.23 5.09
N PRO A 486 23.30 -2.51 4.77
CA PRO A 486 24.54 -2.92 4.11
C PRO A 486 24.74 -2.16 2.80
N ASP A 487 25.96 -1.70 2.55
CA ASP A 487 26.31 -1.05 1.29
C ASP A 487 26.21 -2.04 0.12
N MET A 488 25.29 -1.77 -0.80
CA MET A 488 25.02 -2.61 -1.98
C MET A 488 25.81 -2.20 -3.22
N THR A 489 26.67 -1.18 -3.15
CA THR A 489 27.40 -0.64 -4.31
C THR A 489 28.18 -1.72 -5.07
N ALA A 490 28.91 -2.60 -4.37
CA ALA A 490 29.65 -3.69 -4.99
C ALA A 490 28.74 -4.75 -5.64
N GLY A 491 27.58 -5.02 -5.02
CA GLY A 491 26.57 -5.93 -5.58
C GLY A 491 25.94 -5.38 -6.86
N ILE A 492 25.61 -4.09 -6.86
CA ILE A 492 25.08 -3.38 -8.05
C ILE A 492 26.10 -3.41 -9.18
N GLN A 493 27.38 -3.13 -8.91
CA GLN A 493 28.42 -3.18 -9.94
C GLN A 493 28.54 -4.58 -10.54
N LYS A 494 28.61 -5.63 -9.72
CA LYS A 494 28.73 -7.01 -10.19
C LYS A 494 27.55 -7.45 -11.06
N LEU A 495 26.33 -7.05 -10.69
CA LEU A 495 25.14 -7.34 -11.49
C LEU A 495 25.12 -6.54 -12.80
N ALA A 496 25.57 -5.29 -12.78
CA ALA A 496 25.66 -4.45 -13.98
C ALA A 496 26.68 -5.03 -14.98
N ASP A 497 27.85 -5.49 -14.48
CA ASP A 497 28.85 -6.17 -15.31
C ASP A 497 28.26 -7.42 -15.98
N ALA A 498 27.46 -8.20 -15.25
CA ALA A 498 26.78 -9.38 -15.80
C ALA A 498 25.73 -9.02 -16.87
N LEU A 499 24.95 -7.93 -16.70
CA LEU A 499 24.01 -7.48 -17.73
C LEU A 499 24.73 -7.04 -19.02
N CYS A 500 25.86 -6.33 -18.84
CA CYS A 500 26.71 -5.88 -19.94
C CYS A 500 27.35 -7.06 -20.69
N ASP A 501 27.92 -8.03 -19.96
CA ASP A 501 28.56 -9.22 -20.55
C ASP A 501 27.57 -10.04 -21.39
N GLU A 502 26.33 -10.19 -20.89
CA GLU A 502 25.23 -10.91 -21.56
C GLU A 502 24.46 -10.03 -22.58
N LYS A 503 24.84 -8.76 -22.71
CA LYS A 503 24.24 -7.76 -23.62
C LYS A 503 22.73 -7.68 -23.50
N ILE A 504 22.21 -7.70 -22.29
CA ILE A 504 20.77 -7.84 -22.02
C ILE A 504 19.99 -6.57 -22.40
N GLN A 505 20.62 -5.40 -22.25
CA GLN A 505 20.07 -4.10 -22.64
C GLN A 505 20.33 -3.73 -24.10
N GLU A 506 20.92 -4.62 -24.92
CA GLU A 506 21.18 -4.39 -26.33
C GLU A 506 20.41 -5.37 -27.21
N TYR A 507 19.98 -4.92 -28.38
CA TYR A 507 19.39 -5.79 -29.39
C TYR A 507 20.46 -6.70 -30.01
N VAL A 508 20.27 -8.02 -29.89
CA VAL A 508 21.15 -9.03 -30.48
C VAL A 508 20.40 -9.81 -31.55
N VAL A 509 20.91 -9.73 -32.78
CA VAL A 509 20.39 -10.50 -33.91
C VAL A 509 20.60 -11.99 -33.64
N ASN A 510 19.55 -12.79 -33.79
CA ASN A 510 19.58 -14.25 -33.61
C ASN A 510 20.14 -14.67 -32.25
N ARG A 511 19.75 -14.00 -31.16
CA ARG A 511 20.14 -14.37 -29.80
C ARG A 511 19.85 -15.86 -29.58
N PRO A 512 20.83 -16.69 -29.13
CA PRO A 512 20.64 -18.13 -28.95
C PRO A 512 19.45 -18.47 -28.04
N ALA A 513 19.22 -17.66 -27.01
CA ALA A 513 18.11 -17.81 -26.07
C ALA A 513 16.71 -17.63 -26.70
N ASN A 514 16.60 -17.24 -27.98
CA ASN A 514 15.31 -17.20 -28.69
C ASN A 514 14.97 -18.52 -29.39
N ASP A 515 15.92 -19.45 -29.52
CA ASP A 515 15.65 -20.71 -30.23
C ASP A 515 14.68 -21.57 -29.41
N PRO A 516 13.42 -21.76 -29.84
CA PRO A 516 12.44 -22.52 -29.07
C PRO A 516 12.79 -24.01 -28.94
N SER A 517 13.80 -24.50 -29.68
CA SER A 517 14.32 -25.86 -29.53
C SER A 517 15.36 -25.99 -28.40
N ASP A 518 15.88 -24.88 -27.88
CA ASP A 518 16.76 -24.84 -26.73
C ASP A 518 15.95 -24.96 -25.43
N SER A 519 16.33 -25.88 -24.53
CA SER A 519 15.68 -26.04 -23.23
C SER A 519 15.91 -24.85 -22.29
N THR A 520 16.84 -23.96 -22.64
CA THR A 520 17.15 -22.71 -21.93
C THR A 520 16.55 -21.46 -22.61
N ALA A 521 15.68 -21.66 -23.60
CA ALA A 521 15.03 -20.56 -24.32
C ALA A 521 14.27 -19.61 -23.38
N THR A 522 14.42 -18.31 -23.62
CA THR A 522 13.71 -17.26 -22.89
C THR A 522 12.23 -17.31 -23.24
N THR A 523 11.38 -17.44 -22.23
CA THR A 523 9.93 -17.34 -22.40
C THR A 523 9.52 -15.87 -22.55
N PRO A 524 8.71 -15.50 -23.56
CA PRO A 524 8.19 -14.15 -23.68
C PRO A 524 7.34 -13.77 -22.47
N VAL A 525 7.60 -12.58 -21.92
CA VAL A 525 6.80 -11.97 -20.86
C VAL A 525 5.63 -11.21 -21.48
N ARG A 526 4.48 -11.18 -20.80
CA ARG A 526 3.28 -10.48 -21.29
C ARG A 526 3.42 -8.98 -21.07
N ASP A 527 2.94 -8.20 -22.03
CA ASP A 527 2.74 -6.77 -21.79
C ASP A 527 1.41 -6.59 -21.05
N LEU A 528 1.46 -6.52 -19.72
CA LEU A 528 0.28 -6.38 -18.88
C LEU A 528 -0.53 -5.12 -19.19
N LEU A 529 0.13 -4.05 -19.61
CA LEU A 529 -0.55 -2.82 -20.00
C LEU A 529 -1.33 -3.02 -21.29
N GLU A 530 -0.75 -3.71 -22.28
CA GLU A 530 -1.40 -4.07 -23.53
C GLU A 530 -2.57 -5.04 -23.31
N GLU A 531 -2.35 -6.14 -22.58
CA GLU A 531 -3.38 -7.14 -22.29
C GLU A 531 -4.53 -6.56 -21.46
N GLY A 532 -4.19 -5.79 -20.41
CA GLY A 532 -5.16 -5.11 -19.57
C GLY A 532 -5.99 -4.08 -20.33
N SER A 533 -5.37 -3.34 -21.26
CA SER A 533 -6.08 -2.39 -22.12
C SER A 533 -7.09 -3.09 -23.04
N LYS A 534 -6.74 -4.24 -23.61
CA LYS A 534 -7.66 -5.05 -24.44
C LYS A 534 -8.87 -5.50 -23.64
N TYR A 535 -8.67 -5.93 -22.39
CA TYR A 535 -9.79 -6.33 -21.53
C TYR A 535 -10.65 -5.13 -21.12
N ALA A 536 -10.04 -4.00 -20.76
CA ALA A 536 -10.74 -2.78 -20.37
C ALA A 536 -11.70 -2.25 -21.45
N ASP A 537 -11.43 -2.52 -22.73
CA ASP A 537 -12.32 -2.16 -23.85
C ASP A 537 -13.51 -3.13 -24.04
N THR A 538 -13.60 -4.19 -23.23
CA THR A 538 -14.70 -5.15 -23.31
C THR A 538 -15.91 -4.73 -22.46
N ARG A 539 -17.10 -5.17 -22.89
CA ARG A 539 -18.34 -4.96 -22.11
C ARG A 539 -18.31 -5.63 -20.73
N ALA A 540 -17.49 -6.66 -20.55
CA ALA A 540 -17.40 -7.42 -19.30
C ALA A 540 -16.62 -6.67 -18.21
N ALA A 541 -15.61 -5.87 -18.58
CA ALA A 541 -14.64 -5.31 -17.63
C ALA A 541 -15.25 -4.45 -16.52
N PHE A 542 -16.31 -3.71 -16.83
CA PHE A 542 -16.95 -2.79 -15.89
C PHE A 542 -18.41 -3.16 -15.59
N LYS A 543 -18.83 -4.38 -15.97
CA LYS A 543 -20.22 -4.84 -15.80
C LYS A 543 -20.69 -4.70 -14.33
N LYS A 544 -19.80 -4.98 -13.36
CA LYS A 544 -20.06 -4.89 -11.91
C LYS A 544 -20.47 -3.49 -11.45
N PHE A 545 -20.01 -2.45 -12.15
CA PHE A 545 -20.26 -1.04 -11.81
C PHE A 545 -21.43 -0.44 -12.60
N THR A 546 -22.08 -1.22 -13.47
CA THR A 546 -23.23 -0.77 -14.27
C THR A 546 -24.55 -1.23 -13.67
N ARG A 547 -25.62 -0.46 -13.92
CA ARG A 547 -26.97 -0.88 -13.52
C ARG A 547 -27.40 -2.10 -14.31
N GLU A 548 -27.95 -3.09 -13.62
CA GLU A 548 -28.61 -4.21 -14.28
C GLU A 548 -29.85 -3.71 -15.03
N THR A 549 -29.81 -3.84 -16.36
CA THR A 549 -30.91 -3.46 -17.25
C THR A 549 -31.89 -4.61 -17.49
N ARG A 550 -31.48 -5.85 -17.20
CA ARG A 550 -32.34 -7.03 -17.32
C ARG A 550 -33.48 -6.94 -16.31
N LYS A 551 -34.72 -7.17 -16.79
CA LYS A 551 -35.90 -7.25 -15.92
C LYS A 551 -36.15 -8.71 -15.58
N ALA A 552 -36.01 -9.08 -14.32
CA ALA A 552 -36.42 -10.39 -13.86
C ALA A 552 -37.93 -10.55 -14.05
N GLN A 553 -38.34 -11.54 -14.84
CA GLN A 553 -39.73 -11.91 -14.99
C GLN A 553 -39.94 -13.20 -14.21
N ASN A 554 -40.78 -13.15 -13.17
CA ASN A 554 -41.17 -14.36 -12.45
C ASN A 554 -42.07 -15.20 -13.38
N MET A 555 -41.54 -16.32 -13.87
CA MET A 555 -42.23 -17.23 -14.79
C MET A 555 -43.16 -18.22 -14.08
N SER A 556 -43.43 -18.04 -12.78
CA SER A 556 -44.14 -19.00 -11.91
C SER A 556 -43.47 -20.38 -11.90
N PHE A 557 -44.16 -21.43 -11.41
CA PHE A 557 -43.59 -22.78 -11.41
C PHE A 557 -43.36 -23.24 -12.85
N VAL A 558 -42.10 -23.36 -13.23
CA VAL A 558 -41.69 -24.04 -14.47
C VAL A 558 -41.56 -25.51 -14.11
N ASP A 559 -42.34 -26.38 -14.74
CA ASP A 559 -42.16 -27.82 -14.60
C ASP A 559 -40.75 -28.20 -15.09
N ALA A 560 -40.03 -28.99 -14.30
CA ALA A 560 -38.59 -29.21 -14.39
C ALA A 560 -38.09 -29.96 -15.64
N GLU A 561 -38.87 -30.04 -16.72
CA GLU A 561 -38.56 -30.87 -17.88
C GLU A 561 -37.83 -30.15 -19.03
N ASP A 562 -37.63 -28.82 -18.97
CA ASP A 562 -37.03 -28.07 -20.09
C ASP A 562 -35.85 -27.14 -19.73
N ASP A 563 -35.16 -27.39 -18.60
CA ASP A 563 -33.94 -26.65 -18.25
C ASP A 563 -32.71 -27.22 -18.99
N LYS A 564 -32.61 -26.90 -20.29
CA LYS A 564 -31.28 -26.76 -20.90
C LYS A 564 -30.75 -25.38 -20.50
N LEU A 565 -30.14 -25.33 -19.32
CA LEU A 565 -29.36 -24.19 -18.86
C LEU A 565 -28.38 -23.78 -19.97
N ASP A 566 -28.52 -22.54 -20.41
CA ASP A 566 -27.58 -21.89 -21.32
C ASP A 566 -26.24 -21.74 -20.57
N PRO A 567 -25.15 -22.37 -21.01
CA PRO A 567 -23.88 -22.36 -20.28
C PRO A 567 -23.24 -20.96 -20.18
N GLU A 568 -23.75 -19.95 -20.88
CA GLU A 568 -23.35 -18.55 -20.71
C GLU A 568 -23.97 -17.86 -19.47
N SER A 569 -24.84 -18.55 -18.73
CA SER A 569 -25.55 -18.03 -17.55
C SER A 569 -25.03 -18.52 -16.20
N GLU A 570 -23.94 -19.28 -16.19
CA GLU A 570 -23.14 -19.44 -14.97
C GLU A 570 -22.52 -18.07 -14.65
N GLU A 571 -23.28 -17.27 -13.89
CA GLU A 571 -22.67 -16.31 -12.98
C GLU A 571 -21.77 -17.16 -12.08
N GLU A 572 -20.49 -17.29 -12.46
CA GLU A 572 -19.44 -17.44 -11.48
C GLU A 572 -19.65 -16.28 -10.51
N ASP A 573 -20.38 -16.55 -9.44
CA ASP A 573 -20.31 -15.79 -8.22
C ASP A 573 -18.85 -15.88 -7.82
N ASN A 574 -18.06 -14.92 -8.32
CA ASN A 574 -16.65 -14.73 -8.03
C ASN A 574 -16.49 -14.22 -6.58
N SER A 575 -17.39 -14.68 -5.70
CA SER A 575 -17.28 -14.72 -4.26
C SER A 575 -16.32 -15.83 -3.81
N GLU A 576 -15.51 -16.42 -4.72
CA GLU A 576 -14.29 -17.08 -4.30
C GLU A 576 -13.63 -16.21 -3.26
N THR A 577 -13.47 -16.82 -2.08
CA THR A 577 -13.03 -16.22 -0.84
C THR A 577 -11.99 -15.15 -1.14
N MET A 578 -12.16 -13.97 -0.53
CA MET A 578 -11.13 -12.93 -0.50
C MET A 578 -9.96 -13.41 0.38
N GLU A 579 -9.46 -14.62 0.14
CA GLU A 579 -8.22 -15.10 0.74
C GLU A 579 -7.10 -14.41 -0.02
N GLU A 580 -6.74 -13.23 0.49
CA GLU A 580 -5.40 -12.73 0.31
C GLU A 580 -4.45 -13.72 0.99
N ASP A 581 -3.79 -14.57 0.21
CA ASP A 581 -2.79 -15.53 0.73
C ASP A 581 -1.52 -14.85 1.30
N TYR A 582 -1.50 -13.52 1.40
CA TYR A 582 -0.33 -12.76 1.85
C TYR A 582 -0.65 -11.91 3.08
N GLU A 583 -0.38 -12.46 4.26
CA GLU A 583 -0.28 -11.69 5.49
C GLU A 583 1.10 -10.97 5.53
N ALA A 584 1.11 -9.68 5.90
CA ALA A 584 2.35 -8.92 6.07
C ALA A 584 3.25 -9.58 7.14
N MET A 585 4.51 -9.81 6.80
CA MET A 585 5.50 -10.37 7.73
C MET A 585 6.23 -9.26 8.49
N GLU A 586 6.86 -9.60 9.62
CA GLU A 586 7.64 -8.65 10.45
C GLU A 586 8.64 -7.79 9.64
N GLY A 587 9.32 -8.38 8.66
CA GLY A 587 10.25 -7.64 7.79
C GLY A 587 9.57 -6.64 6.84
N ASP A 588 8.29 -6.84 6.50
CA ASP A 588 7.49 -5.93 5.68
C ASP A 588 7.08 -4.69 6.49
N LEU A 589 6.91 -4.87 7.80
CA LEU A 589 6.47 -3.85 8.74
C LEU A 589 7.62 -3.07 9.38
N GLY A 590 8.82 -3.18 8.79
CA GLY A 590 9.97 -2.41 9.22
C GLY A 590 9.64 -0.90 9.25
N LEU A 591 9.97 -0.25 10.37
CA LEU A 591 9.84 1.19 10.50
C LEU A 591 10.83 1.89 9.56
N ASP A 592 10.38 2.98 8.96
CA ASP A 592 11.23 3.79 8.08
C ASP A 592 12.39 4.40 8.88
N GLU A 593 13.56 4.59 8.25
CA GLU A 593 14.72 5.24 8.91
C GLU A 593 14.37 6.64 9.46
N GLU A 594 13.45 7.33 8.79
CA GLU A 594 12.94 8.66 9.15
C GLU A 594 12.04 8.62 10.40
N GLU A 595 11.47 7.46 10.71
CA GLU A 595 10.59 7.21 11.86
C GLU A 595 11.28 6.30 12.90
N ALA A 596 12.59 6.48 13.08
CA ALA A 596 13.34 5.77 14.11
C ALA A 596 12.76 6.12 15.50
N TYR A 597 11.84 5.29 16.00
CA TYR A 597 11.54 5.23 17.41
C TYR A 597 12.83 4.77 18.08
N ALA A 598 13.51 5.67 18.78
CA ALA A 598 14.87 5.51 19.29
C ALA A 598 15.13 4.31 20.24
N ASP A 599 14.13 3.43 20.46
CA ASP A 599 14.26 2.17 21.18
C ASP A 599 13.47 1.03 20.53
N ALA A 600 12.80 1.20 19.38
CA ALA A 600 12.09 0.09 18.73
C ALA A 600 13.05 -1.05 18.41
N SER A 601 14.22 -0.75 17.86
CA SER A 601 15.28 -1.73 17.63
C SER A 601 15.83 -2.37 18.90
N SER A 602 15.92 -1.61 20.01
CA SER A 602 16.35 -2.16 21.30
C SER A 602 15.27 -3.03 21.94
N LEU A 603 14.00 -2.61 21.88
CA LEU A 603 12.84 -3.36 22.35
C LEU A 603 12.63 -4.61 21.50
N LEU A 604 12.86 -4.51 20.20
CA LEU A 604 12.81 -5.63 19.26
C LEU A 604 13.95 -6.60 19.54
N ALA A 605 15.20 -6.12 19.70
CA ALA A 605 16.32 -6.97 20.08
C ALA A 605 16.08 -7.68 21.42
N ILE A 606 15.55 -6.96 22.42
CA ILE A 606 15.14 -7.56 23.70
C ILE A 606 14.03 -8.60 23.50
N ALA A 607 13.02 -8.31 22.66
CA ALA A 607 11.94 -9.23 22.36
C ALA A 607 12.43 -10.48 21.61
N THR A 608 13.32 -10.32 20.62
CA THR A 608 13.94 -11.41 19.86
C THR A 608 14.84 -12.28 20.73
N ASP A 609 15.70 -11.68 21.56
CA ASP A 609 16.57 -12.40 22.50
C ASP A 609 15.73 -13.24 23.49
N LEU A 610 14.61 -12.68 23.95
CA LEU A 610 13.64 -13.38 24.81
C LEU A 610 12.82 -14.47 24.10
N ILE A 611 12.74 -14.47 22.78
CA ILE A 611 12.11 -15.53 21.97
C ILE A 611 13.09 -16.68 21.70
N SER A 612 14.38 -16.37 21.56
CA SER A 612 15.43 -17.35 21.29
C SER A 612 15.94 -18.13 22.50
N ASP A 613 15.55 -17.74 23.72
CA ASP A 613 15.97 -18.39 24.97
C ASP A 613 14.77 -19.06 25.66
N PRO A 614 14.50 -20.36 25.42
CA PRO A 614 13.50 -21.10 26.16
C PRO A 614 14.10 -21.46 27.52
N LEU A 615 13.77 -20.69 28.55
CA LEU A 615 13.96 -21.11 29.94
C LEU A 615 12.93 -22.19 30.32
#